data_AF-W6NA95-F1
#
_entry.id   AF-W6NA95-F1
#
_cell.length_a   1.000
_cell.length_b   1.000
_cell.length_c   1.000
_cell.angle_alpha   90.00
_cell.angle_beta   90.00
_cell.angle_gamma   90.00
#
_symmetry.space_group_name_H-M   'P 1'
#
loop_
_entity.id
_entity.type
_entity.pdbx_description
1 polymer ?
#
loop_
_entity_poly.entity_id
_entity_poly.type
_entity_poly.pdbx_seq_one_letter_code
_entity_poly.pdbx_strand_id
1 'polypeptide(L)' 'MNKNCFANKNNRCKILNDIQCANNSCSFFKTEEEQEESINRANARIASLDKAVQKSISDTYYNGKMPWLEGDK' A
#
# COMPACT_ATOMS: atom_id res chain seq x y z
N MET A 1 11.35 -15.50 8.43
CA MET A 1 10.70 -14.48 7.60
C MET A 1 11.13 -14.61 6.15
N ASN A 2 10.18 -14.66 5.21
CA ASN A 2 10.47 -14.75 3.78
C ASN A 2 11.09 -13.42 3.29
N LYS A 3 12.30 -13.48 2.71
CA LYS A 3 13.02 -12.30 2.22
C LYS A 3 12.29 -11.56 1.10
N ASN A 4 11.39 -12.24 0.40
CA ASN A 4 10.65 -11.70 -0.74
C ASN A 4 9.41 -10.90 -0.33
N CYS A 5 9.11 -10.78 0.98
CA CYS A 5 7.97 -10.01 1.44
C CYS A 5 8.26 -8.51 1.46
N PHE A 6 7.39 -7.67 0.88
CA PHE A 6 7.53 -6.20 0.88
C PHE A 6 7.59 -5.58 2.28
N ALA A 7 7.03 -6.28 3.26
CA ALA A 7 6.99 -5.85 4.65
C ALA A 7 8.29 -6.17 5.41
N ASN A 8 9.21 -6.95 4.84
CA ASN A 8 10.47 -7.29 5.48
C ASN A 8 11.45 -6.11 5.43
N LYS A 9 11.76 -5.54 6.60
CA LYS A 9 12.79 -4.51 6.78
C LYS A 9 13.71 -4.91 7.92
N ASN A 10 15.02 -5.08 7.65
CA ASN A 10 16.03 -5.49 8.63
C ASN A 10 15.64 -6.75 9.43
N ASN A 11 15.12 -7.77 8.75
CA ASN A 11 14.60 -9.00 9.38
C ASN A 11 13.47 -8.75 10.39
N ARG A 12 12.70 -7.66 10.24
CA ARG A 12 11.45 -7.40 10.98
C ARG A 12 10.30 -7.05 10.03
N CYS A 13 9.08 -7.44 10.39
CA CYS A 13 7.88 -7.07 9.65
C CYS A 13 7.49 -5.63 10.00
N LYS A 14 7.52 -4.73 9.02
CA LYS A 14 7.15 -3.32 9.22
C LYS A 14 5.64 -3.09 9.44
N ILE A 15 4.81 -4.06 9.05
CA ILE A 15 3.34 -3.99 9.18
C ILE A 15 2.88 -4.48 10.55
N LEU A 16 3.36 -5.65 10.98
CA LEU A 16 2.99 -6.25 12.27
C LEU A 16 3.88 -5.81 13.43
N ASN A 17 5.00 -5.14 13.12
CA ASN A 17 6.07 -4.78 14.06
C ASN A 17 6.70 -5.98 14.81
N ASP A 18 6.45 -7.19 14.32
CA ASP A 18 6.95 -8.45 14.87
C ASP A 18 8.19 -8.93 14.10
N ILE A 19 9.04 -9.70 14.78
CA ILE A 19 10.25 -10.32 14.25
C ILE A 19 9.88 -11.58 13.45
N GLN A 20 8.75 -12.21 13.76
CA GLN A 20 8.35 -13.48 13.15
C GLN A 20 7.21 -13.30 12.14
N CYS A 21 7.52 -13.04 10.86
CA CYS A 21 6.60 -13.47 9.80
C CYS A 21 6.61 -15.00 9.78
N ALA A 22 5.55 -15.60 10.33
CA ALA A 22 5.36 -17.03 10.42
C ALA A 22 5.19 -17.64 9.01
N ASN A 23 6.31 -18.06 8.40
CA ASN A 23 6.41 -18.88 7.18
C ASN A 23 5.36 -18.59 6.08
N ASN A 24 5.07 -19.55 5.20
CA ASN A 24 4.20 -19.37 4.02
C ASN A 24 2.70 -19.17 4.33
N SER A 25 2.31 -18.99 5.60
CA SER A 25 0.93 -18.82 6.04
C SER A 25 0.59 -17.41 6.54
N CYS A 26 1.50 -16.45 6.38
CA CYS A 26 1.25 -15.06 6.74
C CYS A 26 0.19 -14.44 5.80
N SER A 27 -0.98 -14.09 6.34
CA SER A 27 -2.07 -13.43 5.60
C SER A 27 -1.73 -12.04 5.07
N PHE A 28 -0.63 -11.45 5.56
CA PHE A 28 -0.10 -10.15 5.12
C PHE A 28 1.05 -10.29 4.12
N PHE A 29 1.46 -11.50 3.78
CA PHE A 29 2.54 -11.71 2.81
C PHE A 29 2.12 -11.19 1.44
N LYS A 30 2.98 -10.36 0.87
CA LYS A 30 2.97 -9.97 -0.55
C LYS A 30 4.40 -9.76 -1.02
N THR A 31 4.68 -10.02 -2.28
CA THR A 31 5.89 -9.53 -2.94
C THR A 31 5.86 -7.99 -3.08
N GLU A 32 7.00 -7.38 -3.40
CA GLU A 32 7.04 -5.94 -3.75
C GLU A 32 6.13 -5.65 -4.96
N GLU A 33 6.16 -6.51 -5.98
CA GLU A 33 5.33 -6.40 -7.19
C GLU A 33 3.82 -6.48 -6.88
N GLU A 34 3.40 -7.46 -6.08
CA GLU A 34 1.99 -7.61 -5.66
C GLU A 34 1.51 -6.40 -4.83
N GLN A 35 2.40 -5.82 -4.02
CA GLN A 35 2.08 -4.64 -3.25
C GLN A 35 1.97 -3.40 -4.14
N GLU A 36 2.87 -3.22 -5.11
CA GLU A 36 2.81 -2.13 -6.09
C GLU A 36 1.53 -2.21 -6.92
N GLU A 37 1.20 -3.39 -7.44
CA GLU A 37 -0.04 -3.61 -8.18
C GLU A 37 -1.28 -3.30 -7.32
N SER A 38 -1.28 -3.72 -6.06
CA SER A 38 -2.34 -3.41 -5.12
C SER A 38 -2.51 -1.90 -4.89
N ILE A 39 -1.42 -1.14 -4.85
CA ILE A 39 -1.44 0.33 -4.73
C ILE A 39 -1.99 0.95 -6.02
N ASN A 40 -1.52 0.49 -7.19
CA ASN A 40 -1.96 1.00 -8.48
C ASN A 40 -3.46 0.79 -8.70
N ARG A 41 -3.99 -0.39 -8.36
CA ARG A 41 -5.43 -0.68 -8.42
C ARG A 41 -6.25 0.22 -7.48
N ALA A 42 -5.76 0.46 -6.26
CA ALA A 42 -6.42 1.36 -5.31
C ALA A 42 -6.42 2.81 -5.82
N ASN A 43 -5.28 3.29 -6.32
CA ASN A 43 -5.15 4.62 -6.89
C ASN A 43 -6.06 4.83 -8.09
N ALA A 44 -6.09 3.88 -9.04
CA ALA A 44 -7.00 3.94 -10.19
C ALA A 44 -8.47 4.01 -9.76
N ARG A 45 -8.85 3.25 -8.72
CA ARG A 45 -10.21 3.31 -8.16
C ARG A 45 -10.52 4.67 -7.54
N ILE A 46 -9.59 5.29 -6.82
CA ILE A 46 -9.80 6.62 -6.23
C ILE A 46 -9.86 7.69 -7.33
N ALA A 47 -8.97 7.60 -8.32
CA ALA A 47 -8.93 8.52 -9.46
C ALA A 47 -10.23 8.50 -10.28
N SER A 48 -10.95 7.36 -10.30
CA SER A 48 -12.24 7.22 -10.98
C SER A 48 -13.43 7.82 -10.21
N LEU A 49 -13.27 8.29 -8.97
CA LEU A 49 -14.35 8.89 -8.17
C LEU A 49 -14.57 10.36 -8.54
N ASP A 50 -15.69 10.92 -8.12
CA ASP A 50 -15.94 12.36 -8.29
C ASP A 50 -14.88 13.22 -7.59
N LYS A 51 -14.57 14.39 -8.17
CA LYS A 51 -13.55 15.31 -7.63
C LYS A 51 -13.81 15.72 -6.18
N ALA A 52 -15.07 15.89 -5.79
CA ALA A 52 -15.45 16.21 -4.41
C ALA A 52 -15.08 15.06 -3.44
N VAL A 53 -15.31 13.81 -3.85
CA VAL A 53 -14.96 12.62 -3.07
C VAL A 53 -13.44 12.47 -2.98
N GLN A 54 -12.73 12.63 -4.10
CA GLN A 54 -11.27 12.64 -4.12
C GLN A 54 -10.68 13.70 -3.16
N LYS A 55 -11.26 14.91 -3.14
CA LYS A 55 -10.86 15.97 -2.22
C LYS A 55 -11.10 15.58 -0.76
N SER A 56 -12.26 15.00 -0.43
CA SER A 56 -12.54 14.54 0.93
C SER A 56 -11.54 13.47 1.41
N ILE A 57 -11.19 12.51 0.54
CA ILE A 57 -10.18 11.48 0.83
C ILE A 57 -8.80 12.12 1.06
N SER A 58 -8.42 13.05 0.19
CA SER A 58 -7.15 13.79 0.23
C SER A 58 -6.99 14.57 1.54
N ASP A 59 -8.01 15.33 1.92
CA ASP A 59 -8.00 16.14 3.15
C ASP A 59 -7.96 15.25 4.40
N THR A 60 -8.63 14.10 4.38
CA THR A 60 -8.72 13.19 5.53
C THR A 60 -7.44 12.38 5.75
N TYR A 61 -6.85 11.83 4.69
CA TYR A 61 -5.79 10.81 4.80
C TYR A 61 -4.43 11.25 4.26
N TYR A 62 -4.37 12.31 3.44
CA TYR A 62 -3.18 12.66 2.68
C TYR A 62 -2.77 14.14 2.81
N ASN A 63 -3.24 14.84 3.85
CA ASN A 63 -2.92 16.24 4.11
C ASN A 63 -3.16 17.15 2.89
N GLY A 64 -4.25 16.91 2.16
CA GLY A 64 -4.60 17.68 0.96
C GLY A 64 -3.85 17.25 -0.31
N LYS A 65 -2.97 16.25 -0.26
CA LYS A 65 -2.30 15.68 -1.44
C LYS A 65 -3.15 14.60 -2.10
N MET A 66 -3.09 14.51 -3.43
CA MET A 66 -3.77 13.48 -4.23
C MET A 66 -2.74 12.55 -4.90
N PRO A 67 -2.09 11.64 -4.15
CA PRO A 67 -1.00 10.82 -4.68
C PRO A 67 -1.42 9.91 -5.84
N TRP A 68 -2.71 9.56 -5.95
CA TRP A 68 -3.24 8.79 -7.07
C TRP A 68 -3.26 9.55 -8.41
N LEU A 69 -3.02 10.87 -8.42
CA LEU A 69 -2.86 11.67 -9.63
C LEU A 69 -1.39 11.84 -10.05
N GLU A 70 -0.44 11.48 -9.19
CA GLU A 70 1.01 11.64 -9.46
C GLU A 70 1.56 10.55 -10.39
N GLY A 71 0.78 9.49 -10.63
CA GLY A 71 1.10 8.37 -11.53
C GLY A 71 0.67 8.53 -12.99
N ASP A 72 -0.03 9.62 -13.36
CA ASP A 72 -0.42 9.93 -14.75
C ASP A 72 0.70 10.68 -15.49
N LYS A 73 1.91 10.11 -15.56
CA LYS A 73 3.01 10.62 -16.39
C LYS A 73 3.36 9.68 -17.53
#